data_AF-A0A2M6Y3X6-F1
#
_entry.id   AF-A0A2M6Y3X6-F1
#
_cell.length_a   1.000
_cell.length_b   1.000
_cell.length_c   1.000
_cell.angle_alpha   90.00
_cell.angle_beta   90.00
_cell.angle_gamma   90.00
#
_symmetry.space_group_name_H-M   'P 1'
#
loop_
_entity.id
_entity.type
_entity.pdbx_description
1 polymer ?
#
loop_
_entity_poly.entity_id
_entity_poly.type
_entity_poly.pdbx_seq_one_letter_code
_entity_poly.pdbx_strand_id
1 'polypeptide(L)'
;MWKTALIGALSFPFSALSFFIGWAAKDLRAGLFAGAAVFSVFFAAFIISVCFIKTYTYLDTVLPLVFSVLWSAALAPFSFGTALFSAPAFIGSALMLGTCMALAKRWATDTRWLIFPAIVFLYEMLPLNIPGQFDDMFALSGSVGYSLILFLRRSWPLIVKELAEKHLRGSRI
;
A
#
# COMPACT_ATOMS: atom_id res chain seq x y z
N MET A 1 9.59 -13.13 4.82
CA MET A 1 8.87 -11.84 4.83
C MET A 1 9.32 -10.89 5.92
N TRP A 2 9.71 -11.38 7.11
CA TRP A 2 10.42 -10.57 8.11
C TRP A 2 11.53 -9.69 7.50
N LYS A 3 12.41 -10.26 6.65
CA LYS A 3 13.51 -9.51 6.03
C LYS A 3 13.03 -8.32 5.18
N THR A 4 11.91 -8.48 4.48
CA THR A 4 11.32 -7.45 3.61
C THR A 4 10.56 -6.41 4.44
N ALA A 5 9.79 -6.85 5.43
CA ALA A 5 9.18 -5.98 6.42
C ALA A 5 10.25 -5.17 7.20
N LEU A 6 11.43 -5.76 7.41
CA LEU A 6 12.57 -5.12 8.06
C LEU A 6 13.24 -4.10 7.15
N ILE A 7 13.35 -4.35 5.83
CA ILE A 7 13.80 -3.34 4.86
C ILE A 7 12.85 -2.13 4.86
N GLY A 8 11.54 -2.37 4.88
CA GLY A 8 10.56 -1.29 4.99
C GLY A 8 10.59 -0.61 6.36
N ALA A 9 10.67 -1.35 7.47
CA ALA A 9 10.75 -0.76 8.81
C ALA A 9 12.04 0.04 9.01
N LEU A 10 13.16 -0.39 8.41
CA LEU A 10 14.43 0.32 8.42
C LEU A 10 14.42 1.56 7.52
N SER A 11 13.55 1.65 6.51
CA SER A 11 13.47 2.85 5.67
C SER A 11 13.22 4.10 6.51
N PHE A 12 12.37 4.00 7.53
CA PHE A 12 12.02 5.12 8.41
C PHE A 12 13.20 5.68 9.23
N PRO A 13 13.91 4.89 10.06
CA PRO A 13 15.05 5.42 10.81
C PRO A 13 16.16 5.92 9.88
N PHE A 14 16.42 5.25 8.75
CA PHE A 14 17.44 5.71 7.80
C PHE A 14 17.04 6.99 7.07
N SER A 15 15.78 7.15 6.71
CA SER A 15 15.26 8.39 6.12
C SER A 15 15.22 9.54 7.10
N ALA A 16 14.82 9.29 8.36
CA ALA A 16 14.86 10.30 9.41
C ALA A 16 16.32 10.74 9.70
N LEU A 17 17.24 9.78 9.79
CA LEU A 17 18.66 10.06 9.99
C LEU A 17 19.23 10.87 8.81
N SER A 18 18.90 10.47 7.57
CA SER A 18 19.28 11.20 6.35
C SER A 18 18.71 12.61 6.33
N PHE A 19 17.47 12.80 6.80
CA PHE A 19 16.85 14.12 6.94
C PHE A 19 17.63 15.00 7.90
N PHE A 20 17.93 14.52 9.11
CA PHE A 20 18.68 15.31 10.10
C PHE A 20 20.09 15.63 9.62
N ILE A 21 20.76 14.69 8.95
CA ILE A 21 22.08 14.92 8.34
C ILE A 21 22.00 15.99 7.25
N GLY A 22 21.04 15.88 6.32
CA GLY A 22 20.89 16.84 5.23
C GLY A 22 20.49 18.24 5.72
N TRP A 23 19.67 18.32 6.77
CA TRP A 23 19.32 19.58 7.40
C TRP A 23 20.52 20.23 8.09
N ALA A 24 21.28 19.45 8.88
CA ALA A 24 22.48 19.94 9.56
C ALA A 24 23.60 20.35 8.59
N ALA A 25 23.68 19.71 7.43
CA ALA A 25 24.72 19.97 6.45
C ALA A 25 24.51 21.27 5.65
N LYS A 26 23.25 21.71 5.43
CA LYS A 26 22.97 22.87 4.58
C LYS A 26 21.73 23.65 5.00
N ASP A 27 20.55 23.10 4.75
CA ASP A 27 19.27 23.76 4.96
C ASP A 27 18.13 22.75 5.02
N LEU A 28 16.96 23.17 5.50
CA LEU A 28 15.80 22.30 5.68
C LEU A 28 15.38 21.61 4.38
N ARG A 29 15.54 22.28 3.22
CA ARG A 29 15.22 21.69 1.91
C ARG A 29 16.18 20.55 1.57
N ALA A 30 17.47 20.71 1.85
CA ALA A 30 18.45 19.63 1.66
C ALA A 30 18.14 18.41 2.56
N GLY A 31 17.72 18.64 3.81
CA GLY A 31 17.24 17.58 4.69
C GLY A 31 16.03 16.82 4.12
N LEU A 32 15.03 17.57 3.65
CA LEU A 32 13.84 17.03 2.97
C LEU A 32 14.20 16.15 1.78
N PHE A 33 15.04 16.63 0.87
CA PHE A 33 15.47 15.88 -0.30
C PHE A 33 16.28 14.63 0.08
N ALA A 34 17.16 14.73 1.07
CA ALA A 34 17.98 13.61 1.54
C ALA A 34 17.13 12.51 2.19
N GLY A 35 16.15 12.88 3.01
CA GLY A 35 15.21 11.94 3.63
C GLY A 35 14.33 11.24 2.59
N ALA A 36 13.78 12.00 1.64
CA ALA A 36 12.95 11.48 0.56
C ALA A 36 13.73 10.55 -0.39
N ALA A 37 14.98 10.88 -0.71
CA ALA A 37 15.84 10.05 -1.57
C ALA A 37 16.15 8.70 -0.91
N VAL A 38 16.58 8.70 0.35
CA VAL A 38 16.85 7.46 1.10
C VAL A 38 15.58 6.63 1.26
N PHE A 39 14.44 7.29 1.51
CA PHE A 39 13.17 6.59 1.61
C PHE A 39 12.81 5.89 0.31
N SER A 40 12.93 6.61 -0.81
CA SER A 40 12.63 6.09 -2.15
C SER A 40 13.50 4.88 -2.49
N VAL A 41 14.77 4.88 -2.11
CA VAL A 41 15.68 3.75 -2.31
C VAL A 41 15.27 2.53 -1.50
N PHE A 42 15.00 2.70 -0.21
CA PHE A 42 14.54 1.59 0.65
C PHE A 42 13.16 1.09 0.24
N PHE A 43 12.29 1.99 -0.22
CA PHE A 43 10.97 1.64 -0.72
C PHE A 43 11.05 0.88 -2.04
N ALA A 44 11.90 1.30 -2.98
CA ALA A 44 12.17 0.53 -4.20
C ALA A 44 12.75 -0.86 -3.86
N ALA A 45 13.68 -0.95 -2.91
CA ALA A 45 14.22 -2.21 -2.43
C ALA A 45 13.15 -3.09 -1.76
N PHE A 46 12.20 -2.50 -1.04
CA PHE A 46 11.03 -3.18 -0.49
C PHE A 46 10.14 -3.74 -1.61
N ILE A 47 9.78 -2.94 -2.61
CA ILE A 47 8.96 -3.36 -3.76
C ILE A 47 9.64 -4.51 -4.51
N ILE A 48 10.93 -4.38 -4.82
CA ILE A 48 11.72 -5.44 -5.46
C ILE A 48 11.70 -6.70 -4.61
N SER A 49 11.93 -6.58 -3.30
CA SER A 49 11.92 -7.73 -2.39
C SER A 49 10.54 -8.39 -2.32
N VAL A 50 9.45 -7.62 -2.38
CA VAL A 50 8.08 -8.14 -2.47
C VAL A 50 7.86 -8.91 -3.77
N CYS A 51 8.39 -8.44 -4.91
CA CYS A 51 8.30 -9.15 -6.19
C CYS A 51 8.99 -10.54 -6.18
N PHE A 52 9.96 -10.76 -5.29
CA PHE A 52 10.70 -12.03 -5.18
C PHE A 52 10.17 -12.98 -4.09
N ILE A 53 9.16 -12.59 -3.31
CA ILE A 53 8.57 -13.45 -2.28
C ILE A 53 7.55 -14.42 -2.90
N LYS A 54 7.83 -15.73 -2.84
CA LYS A 54 6.96 -16.79 -3.37
C LYS A 54 5.68 -17.05 -2.55
N THR A 55 5.66 -16.67 -1.27
CA THR A 55 4.52 -16.95 -0.37
C THR A 55 4.40 -15.86 0.69
N TYR A 56 3.20 -15.32 0.89
CA TYR A 56 2.97 -14.26 1.88
C TYR A 56 2.06 -14.59 3.06
N THR A 57 2.37 -14.03 4.25
CA THR A 57 1.63 -14.25 5.50
C THR A 57 0.44 -13.28 5.64
N TYR A 58 -0.48 -13.53 6.58
CA TYR A 58 -1.61 -12.60 6.80
C TYR A 58 -1.14 -11.29 7.48
N LEU A 59 -0.02 -11.32 8.20
CA LEU A 59 0.56 -10.10 8.75
C LEU A 59 1.02 -9.15 7.64
N ASP A 60 1.43 -9.70 6.49
CA ASP A 60 1.94 -8.90 5.39
C ASP A 60 0.85 -8.11 4.66
N THR A 61 -0.42 -8.48 4.85
CA THR A 61 -1.55 -7.75 4.28
C THR A 61 -1.85 -6.46 5.05
N VAL A 62 -1.34 -6.33 6.28
CA VAL A 62 -1.50 -5.14 7.13
C VAL A 62 -0.36 -4.13 6.89
N LEU A 63 0.78 -4.58 6.36
CA LEU A 63 1.95 -3.74 6.12
C LEU A 63 1.64 -2.49 5.28
N PRO A 64 0.94 -2.56 4.13
CA PRO A 64 0.65 -1.36 3.34
C PRO A 64 -0.03 -0.25 4.15
N LEU A 65 -0.96 -0.62 5.04
CA LEU A 65 -1.68 0.30 5.91
C LEU A 65 -0.77 0.94 6.97
N VAL A 66 0.10 0.15 7.58
CA VAL A 66 1.07 0.68 8.56
C VAL A 66 2.03 1.65 7.87
N PHE A 67 2.50 1.31 6.68
CA PHE A 67 3.33 2.19 5.88
C PHE A 67 2.60 3.48 5.51
N SER A 68 1.34 3.39 5.11
CA SER A 68 0.60 4.57 4.69
C SER A 68 0.40 5.57 5.82
N VAL A 69 0.05 5.09 7.01
CA VAL A 69 -0.12 5.93 8.20
C VAL A 69 1.20 6.59 8.60
N LEU A 70 2.30 5.82 8.68
CA LEU A 70 3.61 6.35 9.05
C LEU A 70 4.12 7.37 8.04
N TRP A 71 3.91 7.13 6.75
CA TRP A 71 4.34 8.03 5.69
C TRP A 71 3.47 9.29 5.61
N SER A 72 2.14 9.18 5.77
CA SER A 72 1.27 10.36 5.93
C SER A 72 1.68 11.21 7.13
N ALA A 73 2.03 10.58 8.26
CA ALA A 73 2.52 11.30 9.44
C ALA A 73 3.88 11.98 9.19
N ALA A 74 4.78 11.33 8.46
CA ALA A 74 6.08 11.90 8.09
C ALA A 74 5.97 13.07 7.11
N LEU A 75 4.99 13.04 6.20
CA LEU A 75 4.73 14.10 5.22
C LEU A 75 3.87 15.25 5.76
N ALA A 76 3.13 15.03 6.85
CA ALA A 76 2.24 16.04 7.44
C ALA A 76 2.92 17.41 7.71
N PRO A 77 4.17 17.49 8.24
CA PRO A 77 4.85 18.77 8.46
C PRO A 77 5.25 19.51 7.17
N PHE A 78 5.37 18.79 6.05
CA PHE A 78 5.81 19.31 4.76
C PHE A 78 4.63 19.65 3.84
N SER A 79 3.43 19.21 4.21
CA SER A 79 2.17 19.47 3.52
C SER A 79 1.57 20.81 3.97
N PHE A 80 2.05 21.93 3.42
CA PHE A 80 1.39 23.23 3.62
C PHE A 80 0.11 23.32 2.77
N GLY A 81 -1.05 23.11 3.39
CA GLY A 81 -2.38 23.51 2.88
C GLY A 81 -3.04 22.63 1.81
N THR A 82 -2.29 21.95 0.94
CA THR A 82 -2.85 21.18 -0.20
C THR A 82 -2.82 19.66 -0.04
N ALA A 83 -1.97 19.10 0.84
CA ALA A 83 -1.78 17.65 1.00
C ALA A 83 -2.55 17.01 2.19
N LEU A 84 -3.43 17.76 2.86
CA LEU A 84 -4.43 17.17 3.77
C LEU A 84 -5.41 16.22 3.05
N PHE A 85 -5.58 16.38 1.73
CA PHE A 85 -6.45 15.54 0.90
C PHE A 85 -5.77 14.31 0.27
N SER A 86 -4.43 14.27 0.19
CA SER A 86 -3.71 13.11 -0.36
C SER A 86 -3.54 11.99 0.68
N ALA A 87 -3.49 12.33 1.98
CA ALA A 87 -3.40 11.33 3.05
C ALA A 87 -4.59 10.34 3.06
N PRO A 88 -5.87 10.77 2.92
CA PRO A 88 -7.00 9.85 2.75
C PRO A 88 -6.90 8.95 1.52
N ALA A 89 -6.46 9.47 0.38
CA ALA A 89 -6.33 8.69 -0.86
C ALA A 89 -5.24 7.62 -0.73
N PHE A 90 -4.10 7.99 -0.14
CA PHE A 90 -3.01 7.07 0.12
C PHE A 90 -3.31 6.01 1.18
N ILE A 91 -4.01 6.37 2.27
CA ILE A 91 -4.52 5.39 3.24
C ILE A 91 -5.57 4.49 2.59
N GLY A 92 -6.43 5.04 1.74
CA GLY A 92 -7.44 4.31 0.98
C GLY A 92 -6.81 3.26 0.06
N SER A 93 -5.80 3.64 -0.72
CA SER A 93 -5.10 2.73 -1.64
C SER A 93 -4.35 1.64 -0.88
N ALA A 94 -3.80 1.97 0.31
CA ALA A 94 -3.16 1.01 1.20
C ALA A 94 -4.14 -0.04 1.79
N LEU A 95 -5.30 0.40 2.28
CA LEU A 95 -6.38 -0.49 2.73
C LEU A 95 -6.82 -1.41 1.61
N MET A 96 -6.95 -0.85 0.42
CA MET A 96 -7.40 -1.57 -0.75
C MET A 96 -6.39 -2.63 -1.20
N LEU A 97 -5.09 -2.29 -1.24
CA LEU A 97 -4.03 -3.26 -1.49
C LEU A 97 -4.00 -4.36 -0.41
N GLY A 98 -4.08 -3.99 0.87
CA GLY A 98 -4.07 -4.94 1.98
C GLY A 98 -5.25 -5.93 1.92
N THR A 99 -6.46 -5.43 1.67
CA THR A 99 -7.65 -6.28 1.50
C THR A 99 -7.54 -7.19 0.28
N CYS A 100 -7.04 -6.70 -0.85
CA CYS A 100 -6.79 -7.52 -2.04
C CYS A 100 -5.77 -8.64 -1.76
N MET A 101 -4.69 -8.34 -1.04
CA MET A 101 -3.70 -9.34 -0.63
C MET A 101 -4.32 -10.41 0.28
N ALA A 102 -5.14 -10.00 1.26
CA ALA A 102 -5.83 -10.91 2.17
C ALA A 102 -6.82 -11.83 1.45
N LEU A 103 -7.57 -11.29 0.49
CA LEU A 103 -8.49 -12.06 -0.35
C LEU A 103 -7.74 -13.03 -1.26
N ALA A 104 -6.70 -12.57 -1.96
CA ALA A 104 -5.90 -13.42 -2.83
C ALA A 104 -5.25 -14.57 -2.07
N LYS A 105 -4.86 -14.34 -0.81
CA LYS A 105 -4.34 -15.38 0.07
C LYS A 105 -5.39 -16.39 0.49
N ARG A 106 -6.58 -15.92 0.91
CA ARG A 106 -7.65 -16.80 1.41
C ARG A 106 -8.23 -17.68 0.30
N TRP A 107 -8.36 -17.14 -0.90
CA TRP A 107 -9.05 -17.78 -2.02
C TRP A 107 -8.11 -18.25 -3.13
N ALA A 108 -6.79 -18.33 -2.85
CA ALA A 108 -5.74 -18.72 -3.79
C ALA A 108 -5.88 -18.03 -5.17
N THR A 109 -6.23 -16.74 -5.16
CA THR A 109 -6.44 -15.97 -6.39
C THR A 109 -5.10 -15.63 -7.02
N ASP A 110 -5.05 -15.62 -8.37
CA ASP A 110 -3.84 -15.31 -9.13
C ASP A 110 -3.22 -13.95 -8.72
N THR A 111 -1.93 -13.98 -8.33
CA THR A 111 -1.12 -12.82 -7.92
C THR A 111 -1.12 -11.67 -8.93
N ARG A 112 -1.41 -11.93 -10.21
CA ARG A 112 -1.53 -10.89 -11.26
C ARG A 112 -2.59 -9.84 -10.95
N TRP A 113 -3.60 -10.17 -10.14
CA TRP A 113 -4.61 -9.20 -9.68
C TRP A 113 -4.07 -8.11 -8.76
N LEU A 114 -2.98 -8.39 -8.06
CA LEU A 114 -2.40 -7.44 -7.11
C LEU A 114 -1.62 -6.33 -7.81
N ILE A 115 -1.33 -6.48 -9.10
CA ILE A 115 -0.53 -5.51 -9.87
C ILE A 115 -1.21 -4.15 -9.89
N PHE A 116 -2.50 -4.07 -10.22
CA PHE A 116 -3.21 -2.81 -10.31
C PHE A 116 -3.32 -2.05 -8.97
N PRO A 117 -3.80 -2.66 -7.87
CA PRO A 117 -3.81 -1.99 -6.57
C PRO A 117 -2.40 -1.67 -6.05
N ALA A 118 -1.37 -2.45 -6.42
CA ALA A 118 0.01 -2.13 -6.07
C ALA A 118 0.52 -0.90 -6.84
N ILE A 119 0.20 -0.77 -8.13
CA ILE A 119 0.56 0.41 -8.93
C ILE A 119 -0.12 1.67 -8.39
N VAL A 120 -1.40 1.58 -8.01
CA VAL A 120 -2.14 2.72 -7.43
C VAL A 120 -1.55 3.10 -6.07
N PHE A 121 -1.22 2.13 -5.21
CA PHE A 121 -0.54 2.40 -3.95
C PHE A 121 0.84 3.05 -4.15
N LEU A 122 1.62 2.58 -5.13
CA LEU A 122 2.90 3.18 -5.53
C LEU A 122 2.76 4.62 -6.01
N TYR A 123 1.73 4.89 -6.83
CA TYR A 123 1.43 6.21 -7.37
C TYR A 123 1.15 7.21 -6.24
N GLU A 124 0.24 6.87 -5.33
CA GLU A 124 -0.13 7.68 -4.17
C GLU A 124 1.02 7.90 -3.17
N MET A 125 2.04 7.05 -3.22
CA MET A 125 3.20 7.15 -2.35
C MET A 125 4.24 8.16 -2.85
N LEU A 126 4.20 8.50 -4.15
CA LEU A 126 5.15 9.44 -4.74
C LEU A 126 4.86 10.86 -4.23
N PRO A 127 5.88 11.62 -3.79
CA PRO A 127 5.73 13.03 -3.42
C PRO A 127 5.53 13.95 -4.64
N LEU A 128 5.06 13.41 -5.77
CA LEU A 128 4.80 14.12 -7.02
C LEU A 128 3.31 14.37 -7.11
N ASN A 129 2.86 15.55 -6.65
CA ASN A 129 1.46 15.96 -6.69
C ASN A 129 1.08 16.50 -8.08
N ILE A 130 1.30 15.68 -9.13
CA ILE A 130 0.94 16.01 -10.51
C ILE A 130 0.15 14.82 -11.07
N PRO A 131 -1.19 14.90 -11.19
CA PRO A 131 -2.06 16.09 -11.21
C PRO A 131 -3.21 16.08 -10.17
N GLY A 132 -2.99 16.65 -8.97
CA GLY A 132 -4.06 17.17 -8.08
C GLY A 132 -5.15 16.20 -7.58
N GLN A 133 -6.01 16.71 -6.68
CA GLN A 133 -7.03 15.94 -5.95
C GLN A 133 -7.99 15.12 -6.82
N PHE A 134 -8.23 15.56 -8.06
CA PHE A 134 -9.09 14.85 -9.00
C PHE A 134 -8.46 13.54 -9.50
N ASP A 135 -7.14 13.51 -9.67
CA ASP A 135 -6.46 12.31 -10.14
C ASP A 135 -6.29 11.28 -9.01
N ASP A 136 -6.01 11.73 -7.78
CA ASP A 136 -6.00 10.85 -6.59
C ASP A 136 -7.36 10.16 -6.41
N MET A 137 -8.45 10.92 -6.53
CA MET A 137 -9.79 10.36 -6.50
C MET A 137 -10.04 9.42 -7.68
N PHE A 138 -9.59 9.74 -8.90
CA PHE A 138 -9.81 8.92 -10.07
C PHE A 138 -9.02 7.61 -10.01
N ALA A 139 -7.75 7.66 -9.57
CA ALA A 139 -6.88 6.52 -9.36
C ALA A 139 -7.45 5.60 -8.27
N LEU A 140 -7.86 6.15 -7.12
CA LEU A 140 -8.49 5.39 -6.05
C LEU A 140 -9.83 4.77 -6.51
N SER A 141 -10.70 5.56 -7.13
CA SER A 141 -12.01 5.08 -7.61
C SER A 141 -11.86 4.01 -8.69
N GLY A 142 -10.91 4.18 -9.60
CA GLY A 142 -10.57 3.20 -10.64
C GLY A 142 -10.04 1.91 -10.04
N SER A 143 -9.16 2.01 -9.02
CA SER A 143 -8.64 0.88 -8.26
C SER A 143 -9.76 0.09 -7.57
N VAL A 144 -10.63 0.79 -6.82
CA VAL A 144 -11.77 0.20 -6.12
C VAL A 144 -12.71 -0.46 -7.12
N GLY A 145 -13.09 0.25 -8.19
CA GLY A 145 -14.00 -0.26 -9.22
C GLY A 145 -13.44 -1.50 -9.92
N TYR A 146 -12.17 -1.47 -10.32
CA TYR A 146 -11.49 -2.60 -10.94
C TYR A 146 -11.47 -3.81 -10.01
N SER A 147 -11.06 -3.63 -8.75
CA SER A 147 -10.98 -4.73 -7.78
C SER A 147 -12.34 -5.25 -7.35
N LEU A 148 -13.38 -4.41 -7.35
CA LEU A 148 -14.75 -4.81 -7.07
C LEU A 148 -15.32 -5.66 -8.22
N ILE A 149 -15.17 -5.21 -9.47
CA ILE A 149 -15.61 -5.99 -10.66
C ILE A 149 -14.93 -7.36 -10.66
N LEU A 150 -13.63 -7.34 -10.39
CA LEU A 150 -12.82 -8.52 -10.28
C LEU A 150 -13.33 -9.42 -9.16
N PHE A 151 -13.51 -8.90 -7.94
CA PHE A 151 -14.04 -9.63 -6.78
C PHE A 151 -15.38 -10.30 -7.11
N LEU A 152 -16.32 -9.55 -7.70
CA LEU A 152 -17.63 -10.06 -8.11
C LEU A 152 -17.53 -11.17 -9.17
N ARG A 153 -16.57 -11.09 -10.09
CA ARG A 153 -16.41 -12.10 -11.13
C ARG A 153 -15.70 -13.38 -10.66
N ARG A 154 -14.73 -13.30 -9.74
CA ARG A 154 -13.89 -14.45 -9.36
C ARG A 154 -14.08 -14.95 -7.94
N SER A 155 -14.13 -14.04 -6.96
CA SER A 155 -14.20 -14.42 -5.54
C SER A 155 -15.63 -14.68 -5.08
N TRP A 156 -16.59 -13.89 -5.55
CA TRP A 156 -18.00 -14.03 -5.19
C TRP A 156 -18.61 -15.41 -5.51
N PRO A 157 -18.37 -16.03 -6.69
CA PRO A 157 -18.90 -17.36 -6.98
C PRO A 157 -18.36 -18.43 -6.02
N LEU A 158 -17.10 -18.32 -5.60
CA LEU A 158 -16.47 -19.24 -4.65
C LEU A 158 -17.06 -19.08 -3.24
N ILE A 159 -17.26 -17.84 -2.80
CA ILE A 159 -17.89 -17.52 -1.51
C ILE A 159 -19.33 -18.07 -1.46
N VAL A 160 -20.12 -17.82 -2.51
CA VAL A 160 -21.51 -18.30 -2.59
C VAL A 160 -21.55 -19.83 -2.59
N LYS A 161 -20.64 -20.49 -3.32
CA LYS A 161 -20.54 -21.96 -3.31
C LYS A 161 -20.20 -22.50 -1.92
N GLU A 162 -19.23 -21.91 -1.22
CA GLU A 162 -18.84 -22.34 0.13
C GLU A 162 -19.98 -22.14 1.15
N LEU A 163 -20.71 -21.02 1.06
CA LEU A 163 -21.89 -20.74 1.89
C LEU A 163 -23.04 -21.70 1.61
N ALA A 164 -23.31 -22.00 0.33
CA ALA A 164 -24.34 -22.96 -0.07
C ALA A 164 -24.01 -24.38 0.43
N GLU A 165 -22.75 -24.81 0.30
CA GLU A 165 -22.30 -26.10 0.81
C GLU A 165 -22.39 -26.20 2.34
N LYS A 166 -22.07 -25.12 3.07
CA LYS A 166 -22.28 -25.05 4.53
C LYS A 166 -23.75 -25.15 4.92
N HIS A 167 -24.62 -24.44 4.21
CA HIS A 167 -26.06 -24.47 4.48
C HIS A 167 -26.67 -25.86 4.21
N LEU A 168 -26.24 -26.53 3.14
CA LEU A 168 -26.66 -27.90 2.81
C LEU A 168 -26.12 -28.97 3.77
N ARG A 169 -24.98 -28.73 4.44
CA ARG A 169 -24.48 -29.62 5.51
C ARG A 169 -25.19 -29.38 6.83
N GLY A 170 -25.59 -28.14 7.12
CA GLY A 170 -26.34 -27.78 8.33
C GLY A 170 -27.78 -28.30 8.35
N SER A 171 -28.39 -28.58 7.21
CA SER A 171 -29.75 -29.12 7.10
C SER A 171 -29.84 -30.66 7.09
N ARG A 172 -28.71 -31.36 7.22
CA ARG A 172 -28.66 -32.84 7.33
C ARG A 172 -28.52 -33.36 8.77
N ILE A 173 -28.76 -32.50 9.76
CA ILE A 173 -28.84 -32.85 11.18
C ILE A 173 -30.28 -32.56 11.62
#